data_AF-A0AAD5ATB9-F1
#
_entry.id   AF-A0AAD5ATB9-F1
#
_cell.length_a   1.000
_cell.length_b   1.000
_cell.length_c   1.000
_cell.angle_alpha   90.00
_cell.angle_beta   90.00
_cell.angle_gamma   90.00
#
_symmetry.space_group_name_H-M   'P 1'
#
loop_
_entity.id
_entity.type
_entity.pdbx_description
1 polymer ?
#
loop_
_entity_poly.entity_id
_entity_poly.type
_entity_poly.pdbx_seq_one_letter_code
_entity_poly.pdbx_strand_id
1 'polypeptide(L)'
;SGGYSMIPPIESRRNKLLNMSQKELDDLQRYKEEHRPGPIQLSPKKLGGGDISLSAVRQKQQMLASQSKLKKKLQQQDMDRRKRQEEEEKIQMMRDIQREKANKLEMKKKQEEERRQELYQHELLMKREAHLQRLERSSPVPIAASSATPTSSWARGHEYREARKAEEQVSLQQNRDEQRKKSQLLEEKQKQEEEDRKRQMENERLCVNSAFLDRLEARGSGRVSELLPCTQELGNVWQTEEPQDPASSPLPFPSQLQTDSAAEEDTDIEWVVMKLQTKFSYCEREFLESIVSQCNGNYQQAYDLLNV
;
A
#
# COMPACT_ATOMS: atom_id res chain seq x y z
N SER A 1 16.80 35.98 37.48
CA SER A 1 15.89 35.19 38.33
C SER A 1 15.22 34.12 37.48
N GLY A 2 15.73 32.89 37.50
CA GLY A 2 15.08 31.75 36.84
C GLY A 2 14.22 31.01 37.86
N GLY A 3 12.91 31.21 37.83
CA GLY A 3 11.98 30.49 38.69
C GLY A 3 11.67 29.12 38.11
N TYR A 4 12.23 28.06 38.69
CA TYR A 4 11.80 26.69 38.40
C TYR A 4 10.54 26.38 39.22
N SER A 5 9.49 25.91 38.53
CA SER A 5 8.27 25.43 39.17
C SER A 5 8.37 23.91 39.34
N MET A 6 8.44 23.44 40.59
CA MET A 6 8.41 22.01 40.91
C MET A 6 6.95 21.53 40.89
N ILE A 7 6.61 20.71 39.90
CA ILE A 7 5.30 20.05 39.84
C ILE A 7 5.36 18.80 40.73
N PRO A 8 4.49 18.67 41.75
CA PRO A 8 4.49 17.51 42.63
C PRO A 8 4.02 16.24 41.90
N PRO A 9 4.53 15.05 42.25
CA PRO A 9 4.12 13.79 41.63
C PRO A 9 2.62 13.53 41.76
N ILE A 10 1.97 13.17 40.65
CA ILE A 10 0.53 12.89 40.62
C ILE A 10 0.26 11.55 41.32
N GLU A 11 -0.20 11.61 42.57
CA GLU A 11 -0.42 10.43 43.42
C GLU A 11 -1.40 9.43 42.82
N SER A 12 -2.45 9.90 42.13
CA SER A 12 -3.43 9.03 41.48
C SER A 12 -2.81 8.18 40.37
N ARG A 13 -1.91 8.77 39.56
CA ARG A 13 -1.17 8.06 38.51
C ARG A 13 -0.20 7.06 39.12
N ARG A 14 0.48 7.43 40.22
CA ARG A 14 1.40 6.55 40.95
C ARG A 14 0.67 5.35 41.55
N ASN A 15 -0.46 5.56 42.22
CA ASN A 15 -1.26 4.50 42.81
C ASN A 15 -1.86 3.58 41.73
N LYS A 16 -2.26 4.14 40.57
CA LYS A 16 -2.70 3.34 39.43
C LYS A 16 -1.58 2.44 38.91
N LEU A 17 -0.36 2.95 38.76
CA LEU A 17 0.81 2.16 38.33
C LEU A 17 1.14 1.04 39.33
N LEU A 18 1.16 1.34 40.63
CA LEU A 18 1.40 0.34 41.67
C LEU A 18 0.32 -0.75 41.69
N ASN A 19 -0.94 -0.38 41.51
CA ASN A 19 -2.04 -1.35 41.44
C ASN A 19 -1.97 -2.21 40.18
N MET A 20 -1.56 -1.65 39.05
CA MET A 20 -1.36 -2.42 37.81
C MET A 20 -0.18 -3.38 37.96
N SER A 21 0.96 -2.93 38.50
CA SER A 21 2.13 -3.80 38.71
C SER A 21 1.82 -4.94 39.68
N GLN A 22 1.07 -4.68 40.75
CA GLN A 22 0.69 -5.72 41.69
C GLN A 22 -0.22 -6.76 41.03
N LYS A 23 -1.22 -6.30 40.26
CA LYS A 23 -2.14 -7.20 39.54
C LYS A 23 -1.41 -8.05 38.51
N GLU A 24 -0.49 -7.47 37.74
CA GLU A 24 0.31 -8.20 36.73
C GLU A 24 1.19 -9.27 37.38
N LEU A 25 1.78 -8.99 38.55
CA LEU A 25 2.54 -9.99 39.31
C LEU A 25 1.64 -11.14 39.78
N ASP A 26 0.46 -10.83 40.31
CA ASP A 26 -0.51 -11.82 40.76
C ASP A 26 -1.05 -12.66 39.58
N ASP A 27 -1.27 -12.04 38.41
CA ASP A 27 -1.66 -12.72 37.16
C ASP A 27 -0.56 -13.66 36.66
N LEU A 28 0.70 -13.21 36.66
CA LEU A 28 1.85 -14.05 36.30
C LEU A 28 2.03 -15.23 37.25
N GLN A 29 1.84 -15.01 38.55
CA GLN A 29 1.93 -16.07 39.54
C GLN A 29 0.83 -17.11 39.33
N ARG A 30 -0.42 -16.66 39.12
CA ARG A 30 -1.54 -17.55 38.77
C ARG A 30 -1.28 -18.34 37.50
N TYR A 31 -0.82 -17.69 36.43
CA TYR A 31 -0.47 -18.38 35.18
C TYR A 31 0.63 -19.44 35.41
N LYS A 32 1.66 -19.10 36.18
CA LYS A 32 2.74 -20.04 36.52
C LYS A 32 2.24 -21.22 37.36
N GLU A 33 1.29 -21.00 38.27
CA GLU A 33 0.69 -22.05 39.10
C GLU A 33 -0.25 -22.93 38.29
N GLU A 34 -1.10 -22.34 37.44
CA GLU A 34 -2.01 -23.03 36.52
C GLU A 34 -1.25 -23.87 35.49
N HIS A 35 -0.13 -23.37 34.98
CA HIS A 35 0.74 -24.08 34.04
C HIS A 35 1.93 -24.76 34.71
N ARG A 36 1.94 -24.86 36.04
CA ARG A 36 3.01 -25.55 36.74
C ARG A 36 2.94 -27.03 36.38
N PRO A 37 3.95 -27.61 35.72
CA PRO A 37 3.97 -29.04 35.53
C PRO A 37 4.01 -29.70 36.91
N GLY A 38 3.05 -30.58 37.19
CA GLY A 38 3.00 -31.32 38.44
C GLY A 38 4.24 -32.20 38.65
N PRO A 39 4.50 -32.68 39.88
CA PRO A 39 5.59 -33.61 40.15
C PRO A 39 5.46 -34.86 39.27
N ILE A 40 6.42 -35.05 38.36
CA ILE A 40 6.42 -36.21 37.44
C ILE A 40 6.89 -37.43 38.24
N GLN A 41 5.94 -38.16 38.83
CA GLN A 41 6.19 -39.45 39.52
C GLN A 41 6.10 -40.65 38.57
N LEU A 42 6.28 -40.44 37.27
CA LEU A 42 6.28 -41.51 36.29
C LEU A 42 7.69 -42.07 36.15
N SER A 43 7.81 -43.40 36.25
CA SER A 43 9.04 -44.09 35.86
C SER A 43 9.42 -43.69 34.43
N PRO A 44 10.70 -43.39 34.13
CA PRO A 44 11.13 -42.93 32.81
C PRO A 44 10.60 -43.86 31.73
N LYS A 45 9.64 -43.36 30.94
CA LYS A 45 9.10 -44.08 29.80
C LYS A 45 10.18 -44.08 28.72
N LYS A 46 10.59 -45.25 28.24
CA LYS A 46 11.48 -45.35 27.08
C LYS A 46 10.79 -44.66 25.89
N LEU A 47 11.31 -43.48 25.53
CA LEU A 47 10.85 -42.73 24.37
C LEU A 47 11.55 -43.30 23.14
N GLY A 48 10.78 -44.00 22.31
CA GLY A 48 11.27 -44.73 21.14
C GLY A 48 11.50 -46.21 21.43
N GLY A 49 10.92 -47.08 20.58
CA GLY A 49 11.04 -48.54 20.70
C GLY A 49 9.95 -49.25 21.51
N GLY A 50 8.71 -48.76 21.53
CA GLY A 50 7.55 -49.56 21.98
C GLY A 50 7.24 -50.73 21.02
N ASP A 51 6.16 -51.49 21.27
CA ASP A 51 5.71 -52.72 20.57
C ASP A 51 5.58 -52.66 19.04
N ILE A 52 5.87 -51.50 18.45
CA ILE A 52 5.83 -51.24 17.03
C ILE A 52 7.19 -51.63 16.44
N SER A 53 7.18 -52.67 15.61
CA SER A 53 8.35 -53.10 14.85
C SER A 53 9.03 -51.94 14.12
N LEU A 54 10.36 -51.93 14.12
CA LEU A 54 11.19 -50.94 13.42
C LEU A 54 10.80 -50.78 11.93
N SER A 55 10.34 -51.87 11.29
CA SER A 55 9.88 -51.84 9.90
C SER A 55 8.61 -51.01 9.73
N ALA A 56 7.65 -51.14 10.64
CA ALA A 56 6.40 -50.37 10.64
C ALA A 56 6.66 -48.88 10.88
N VAL A 57 7.62 -48.55 11.76
CA VAL A 57 8.05 -47.16 11.99
C VAL A 57 8.67 -46.58 10.73
N ARG A 58 9.58 -47.31 10.06
CA ARG A 58 10.20 -46.86 8.80
C ARG A 58 9.18 -46.68 7.69
N GLN A 59 8.24 -47.61 7.54
CA GLN A 59 7.16 -47.52 6.56
C GLN A 59 6.29 -46.28 6.83
N LYS A 60 5.92 -46.04 8.09
CA LYS A 60 5.15 -44.85 8.47
C LYS A 60 5.93 -43.56 8.22
N GLN A 61 7.22 -43.53 8.53
CA GLN A 61 8.07 -42.38 8.27
C GLN A 61 8.19 -42.09 6.76
N GLN A 62 8.35 -43.14 5.95
CA GLN A 62 8.37 -43.03 4.48
C GLN A 62 7.03 -42.50 3.94
N MET A 63 5.91 -43.02 4.44
CA MET A 63 4.55 -42.55 4.09
C MET A 63 4.31 -41.09 4.50
N LEU A 64 4.74 -40.69 5.68
CA LEU A 64 4.61 -39.31 6.13
C LEU A 64 5.50 -38.37 5.33
N ALA A 65 6.73 -38.79 5.00
CA ALA A 65 7.64 -38.03 4.16
C ALA A 65 7.07 -37.84 2.75
N SER A 66 6.44 -38.87 2.17
CA SER A 66 5.82 -38.76 0.85
C SER A 66 4.57 -37.86 0.85
N GLN A 67 3.75 -37.92 1.90
CA GLN A 67 2.53 -37.10 2.00
C GLN A 67 2.77 -35.66 2.49
N SER A 68 3.86 -35.41 3.20
CA SER A 68 4.19 -34.08 3.77
C SER A 68 4.28 -33.01 2.69
N LYS A 69 4.90 -33.31 1.55
CA LYS A 69 4.99 -32.37 0.42
C LYS A 69 3.61 -31.98 -0.10
N LEU A 70 2.73 -32.96 -0.30
CA LEU A 70 1.37 -32.72 -0.79
C LEU A 70 0.54 -31.90 0.21
N LYS A 71 0.61 -32.26 1.50
CA LYS A 71 -0.12 -31.55 2.56
C LYS A 71 0.32 -30.08 2.68
N LYS A 72 1.63 -29.81 2.58
CA LYS A 72 2.17 -28.44 2.59
C LYS A 72 1.65 -27.64 1.39
N LYS A 73 1.65 -28.22 0.19
CA LYS A 73 1.10 -27.57 -1.01
C LYS A 73 -0.38 -27.23 -0.84
N LEU A 74 -1.18 -28.16 -0.29
CA LEU A 74 -2.60 -27.92 -0.03
C LEU A 74 -2.82 -26.78 0.98
N GLN A 75 -2.06 -26.80 2.08
CA GLN A 75 -2.14 -25.72 3.10
C GLN A 75 -1.74 -24.36 2.52
N GLN A 76 -0.70 -24.30 1.70
CA GLN A 76 -0.27 -23.08 1.04
C GLN A 76 -1.37 -22.55 0.12
N GLN A 77 -1.93 -23.42 -0.73
CA GLN A 77 -3.03 -23.06 -1.63
C GLN A 77 -4.26 -22.55 -0.88
N ASP A 78 -4.63 -23.19 0.23
CA ASP A 78 -5.76 -22.75 1.06
C ASP A 78 -5.51 -21.37 1.68
N MET A 79 -4.29 -21.11 2.17
CA MET A 79 -3.91 -19.80 2.70
C MET A 79 -3.93 -18.72 1.62
N ASP A 80 -3.38 -19.01 0.44
CA ASP A 80 -3.36 -18.08 -0.68
C ASP A 80 -4.78 -17.81 -1.21
N ARG A 81 -5.63 -18.82 -1.25
CA ARG A 81 -7.05 -18.66 -1.59
C ARG A 81 -7.78 -17.75 -0.61
N ARG A 82 -7.57 -17.92 0.70
CA ARG A 82 -8.16 -17.04 1.73
C ARG A 82 -7.68 -15.60 1.59
N LYS A 83 -6.38 -15.39 1.39
CA LYS A 83 -5.82 -14.04 1.17
C LYS A 83 -6.46 -13.35 -0.03
N ARG A 84 -6.61 -14.05 -1.16
CA ARG A 84 -7.27 -13.51 -2.35
C ARG A 84 -8.73 -13.14 -2.09
N GLN A 85 -9.47 -13.98 -1.36
CA GLN A 85 -10.85 -13.70 -0.99
C GLN A 85 -10.97 -12.45 -0.11
N GLU A 86 -10.12 -12.31 0.91
CA GLU A 86 -10.10 -11.13 1.77
C GLU A 86 -9.76 -9.84 1.00
N GLU A 87 -8.86 -9.93 0.01
CA GLU A 87 -8.53 -8.80 -0.86
C GLU A 87 -9.70 -8.44 -1.78
N GLU A 88 -10.35 -9.42 -2.41
CA GLU A 88 -11.54 -9.23 -3.24
C GLU A 88 -12.69 -8.59 -2.45
N GLU A 89 -12.92 -9.02 -1.21
CA GLU A 89 -13.92 -8.44 -0.33
C GLU A 89 -13.60 -6.98 0.01
N LYS A 90 -12.33 -6.64 0.30
CA LYS A 90 -11.91 -5.25 0.53
C LYS A 90 -12.11 -4.40 -0.71
N ILE A 91 -11.74 -4.90 -1.89
CA ILE A 91 -11.96 -4.21 -3.17
C ILE A 91 -13.46 -3.98 -3.39
N GLN A 92 -14.29 -4.98 -3.12
CA GLN A 92 -15.73 -4.88 -3.28
C GLN A 92 -16.34 -3.84 -2.31
N MET A 93 -15.93 -3.86 -1.04
CA MET A 93 -16.31 -2.84 -0.05
C MET A 93 -15.93 -1.43 -0.52
N MET A 94 -14.71 -1.24 -1.03
CA MET A 94 -14.27 0.04 -1.56
C MET A 94 -15.10 0.51 -2.76
N ARG A 95 -15.46 -0.41 -3.67
CA ARG A 95 -16.35 -0.12 -4.80
C ARG A 95 -17.75 0.30 -4.34
N ASP A 96 -18.32 -0.39 -3.36
CA ASP A 96 -19.66 -0.10 -2.87
C ASP A 96 -19.70 1.23 -2.12
N ILE A 97 -18.65 1.56 -1.36
CA ILE A 97 -18.49 2.91 -0.77
C ILE A 97 -18.45 3.99 -1.86
N GLN A 98 -17.72 3.76 -2.96
CA GLN A 98 -17.67 4.71 -4.07
C GLN A 98 -19.03 4.86 -4.76
N ARG A 99 -19.76 3.76 -4.98
CA ARG A 99 -21.13 3.78 -5.52
C ARG A 99 -22.08 4.55 -4.61
N GLU A 100 -22.04 4.33 -3.31
CA GLU A 100 -22.88 5.05 -2.35
C GLU A 100 -22.58 6.56 -2.36
N LYS A 101 -21.30 6.94 -2.39
CA LYS A 101 -20.89 8.34 -2.53
C LYS A 101 -21.42 8.97 -3.82
N ALA A 102 -21.32 8.25 -4.95
CA ALA A 102 -21.85 8.71 -6.23
C ALA A 102 -23.38 8.90 -6.17
N ASN A 103 -24.10 7.92 -5.65
CA ASN A 103 -25.56 7.99 -5.51
C ASN A 103 -25.99 9.15 -4.61
N LYS A 104 -25.29 9.36 -3.48
CA LYS A 104 -25.58 10.48 -2.56
C LYS A 104 -25.36 11.83 -3.24
N LEU A 105 -24.34 11.95 -4.10
CA LEU A 105 -24.07 13.16 -4.86
C LEU A 105 -25.15 13.37 -5.94
N GLU A 106 -25.54 12.31 -6.65
CA GLU A 106 -26.63 12.34 -7.63
C GLU A 106 -27.96 12.79 -7.00
N MET A 107 -28.32 12.23 -5.85
CA MET A 107 -29.55 12.61 -5.13
C MET A 107 -29.55 14.10 -4.73
N LYS A 108 -28.40 14.63 -4.30
CA LYS A 108 -28.28 16.08 -4.02
C LYS A 108 -28.46 16.92 -5.28
N LYS A 109 -27.87 16.52 -6.41
CA LYS A 109 -28.04 17.20 -7.69
C LYS A 109 -29.50 17.21 -8.14
N LYS A 110 -30.19 16.07 -8.02
CA LYS A 110 -31.62 15.96 -8.33
C LYS A 110 -32.45 16.93 -7.49
N GLN A 111 -32.22 16.98 -6.18
CA GLN A 111 -32.91 17.94 -5.29
C GLN A 111 -32.65 19.40 -5.67
N GLU A 112 -31.42 19.75 -6.04
CA GLU A 112 -31.09 21.11 -6.47
C GLU A 112 -31.75 21.45 -7.82
N GLU A 113 -31.76 20.50 -8.75
CA GLU A 113 -32.42 20.65 -10.04
C GLU A 113 -33.93 20.78 -9.91
N GLU A 114 -34.57 20.00 -9.03
CA GLU A 114 -35.99 20.14 -8.69
C GLU A 114 -36.29 21.54 -8.13
N ARG A 115 -35.51 22.03 -7.15
CA ARG A 115 -35.66 23.41 -6.63
C ARG A 115 -35.50 24.45 -7.72
N ARG A 116 -34.52 24.26 -8.62
CA ARG A 116 -34.31 25.16 -9.76
C ARG A 116 -35.50 25.15 -10.72
N GLN A 117 -36.09 23.98 -10.96
CA GLN A 117 -37.29 23.84 -11.76
C GLN A 117 -38.48 24.52 -11.10
N GLU A 118 -38.69 24.33 -9.79
CA GLU A 118 -39.77 25.00 -9.04
C GLU A 118 -39.65 26.53 -9.11
N LEU A 119 -38.45 27.07 -8.89
CA LEU A 119 -38.21 28.51 -9.00
C LEU A 119 -38.50 29.02 -10.42
N TYR A 120 -38.08 28.28 -11.44
CA TYR A 120 -38.34 28.62 -12.82
C TYR A 120 -39.84 28.61 -13.15
N GLN A 121 -40.57 27.59 -12.66
CA GLN A 121 -42.03 27.50 -12.82
C GLN A 121 -42.73 28.67 -12.11
N HIS A 122 -42.31 28.98 -10.89
CA HIS A 122 -42.82 30.14 -10.15
C HIS A 122 -42.57 31.46 -10.91
N GLU A 123 -41.36 31.66 -11.42
CA GLU A 123 -41.02 32.85 -12.22
C GLU A 123 -41.86 32.95 -13.50
N LEU A 124 -42.09 31.83 -14.19
CA LEU A 124 -42.98 31.76 -15.36
C LEU A 124 -44.41 32.18 -15.01
N LEU A 125 -44.95 31.70 -13.89
CA LEU A 125 -46.28 32.08 -13.41
C LEU A 125 -46.35 33.57 -13.08
N MET A 126 -45.39 34.10 -12.33
CA MET A 126 -45.33 35.53 -11.99
C MET A 126 -45.23 36.41 -13.24
N LYS A 127 -44.42 36.00 -14.23
CA LYS A 127 -44.33 36.70 -15.53
C LYS A 127 -45.66 36.67 -16.28
N ARG A 128 -46.35 35.53 -16.29
CA ARG A 128 -47.67 35.38 -16.91
C ARG A 128 -48.69 36.31 -16.26
N GLU A 129 -48.75 36.35 -14.93
CA GLU A 129 -49.64 37.23 -14.18
C GLU A 129 -49.31 38.71 -14.42
N ALA A 130 -48.03 39.09 -14.38
CA ALA A 130 -47.60 40.45 -14.67
C ALA A 130 -47.98 40.89 -16.10
N HIS A 131 -47.94 39.97 -17.08
CA HIS A 131 -48.40 40.24 -18.44
C HIS A 131 -49.91 40.46 -18.50
N LEU A 132 -50.71 39.64 -17.79
CA LEU A 132 -52.16 39.83 -17.71
C LEU A 132 -52.53 41.16 -17.04
N GLN A 133 -51.89 41.49 -15.92
CA GLN A 133 -52.07 42.79 -15.25
C GLN A 133 -51.66 43.96 -16.15
N ARG A 134 -50.62 43.79 -16.98
CA ARG A 134 -50.23 44.81 -17.97
C ARG A 134 -51.34 45.00 -19.00
N LEU A 135 -51.88 43.91 -19.56
CA LEU A 135 -52.97 43.95 -20.54
C LEU A 135 -54.22 44.61 -19.97
N GLU A 136 -54.60 44.28 -18.74
CA GLU A 136 -55.74 44.88 -18.03
C GLU A 136 -55.54 46.40 -17.78
N ARG A 137 -54.29 46.84 -17.59
CA ARG A 137 -53.94 48.26 -17.40
C ARG A 137 -53.71 49.02 -18.71
N SER A 138 -53.39 48.34 -19.80
CA SER A 138 -53.15 48.96 -21.11
C SER A 138 -54.45 49.07 -21.92
N SER A 139 -55.03 50.26 -21.95
CA SER A 139 -56.05 50.67 -22.92
C SER A 139 -55.48 50.67 -24.34
N PRO A 140 -56.22 50.23 -25.38
CA PRO A 140 -55.69 50.07 -26.73
C PRO A 140 -55.44 51.43 -27.39
N VAL A 141 -54.20 51.90 -27.36
CA VAL A 141 -53.74 53.01 -28.21
C VAL A 141 -52.68 52.45 -29.17
N PRO A 142 -52.86 52.60 -30.49
CA PRO A 142 -51.93 52.05 -31.46
C PRO A 142 -50.68 52.93 -31.52
N ILE A 143 -49.50 52.35 -31.24
CA ILE A 143 -48.22 53.04 -31.43
C ILE A 143 -47.63 52.54 -32.76
N ALA A 144 -47.40 53.51 -33.65
CA ALA A 144 -46.87 53.33 -34.99
C ALA A 144 -45.49 52.66 -34.97
N ALA A 145 -45.32 51.65 -35.83
CA ALA A 145 -44.07 50.91 -36.01
C ALA A 145 -43.07 51.73 -36.83
N SER A 146 -42.02 52.24 -36.18
CA SER A 146 -40.85 52.77 -36.88
C SER A 146 -39.93 51.62 -37.31
N SER A 147 -39.99 51.29 -38.59
CA SER A 147 -39.01 50.44 -39.27
C SER A 147 -37.70 51.20 -39.48
N ALA A 148 -36.76 51.04 -38.56
CA ALA A 148 -35.36 51.38 -38.79
C ALA A 148 -34.56 50.14 -38.43
N THR A 149 -33.82 49.56 -39.37
CA THR A 149 -32.95 48.40 -39.16
C THR A 149 -31.84 48.72 -38.18
N PRO A 150 -31.81 48.12 -36.98
CA PRO A 150 -30.58 47.99 -36.23
C PRO A 150 -30.11 46.54 -36.41
N THR A 151 -28.82 46.27 -36.47
CA THR A 151 -28.37 44.92 -36.09
C THR A 151 -28.92 44.66 -34.69
N SER A 152 -29.98 43.86 -34.62
CA SER A 152 -30.83 43.80 -33.44
C SER A 152 -29.96 43.38 -32.26
N SER A 153 -30.16 44.00 -31.11
CA SER A 153 -29.46 43.59 -29.87
C SER A 153 -29.58 42.08 -29.61
N TRP A 154 -30.66 41.46 -30.11
CA TRP A 154 -30.90 40.02 -30.13
C TRP A 154 -29.91 39.24 -31.01
N ALA A 155 -29.55 39.72 -32.20
CA ALA A 155 -28.56 39.07 -33.07
C ALA A 155 -27.18 39.05 -32.40
N ARG A 156 -26.74 40.19 -31.83
CA ARG A 156 -25.48 40.28 -31.08
C ARG A 156 -25.46 39.39 -29.83
N GLY A 157 -26.58 39.30 -29.10
CA GLY A 157 -26.71 38.40 -27.95
C GLY A 157 -26.76 36.91 -28.32
N HIS A 158 -27.17 36.58 -29.56
CA HIS A 158 -27.13 35.22 -30.08
C HIS A 158 -25.71 34.84 -30.47
N GLU A 159 -25.00 35.69 -31.21
CA GLU A 159 -23.59 35.50 -31.57
C GLU A 159 -22.70 35.34 -30.34
N TYR A 160 -22.91 36.14 -29.28
CA TYR A 160 -22.17 36.00 -28.02
C TYR A 160 -22.40 34.63 -27.35
N ARG A 161 -23.65 34.13 -27.36
CA ARG A 161 -23.98 32.82 -26.79
C ARG A 161 -23.39 31.67 -27.59
N GLU A 162 -23.40 31.77 -28.92
CA GLU A 162 -22.80 30.77 -29.80
C GLU A 162 -21.26 30.77 -29.68
N ALA A 163 -20.63 31.94 -29.61
CA ALA A 163 -19.19 32.05 -29.36
C ALA A 163 -18.79 31.39 -28.04
N ARG A 164 -19.56 31.62 -26.97
CA ARG A 164 -19.31 31.00 -25.66
C ARG A 164 -19.47 29.48 -25.68
N LYS A 165 -20.47 28.95 -26.39
CA LYS A 165 -20.64 27.49 -26.58
C LYS A 165 -19.48 26.90 -27.39
N ALA A 166 -19.01 27.58 -28.43
CA ALA A 166 -17.87 27.13 -29.22
C ALA A 166 -16.59 27.08 -28.39
N GLU A 167 -16.35 28.07 -27.53
CA GLU A 167 -15.23 28.08 -26.59
C GLU A 167 -15.32 26.93 -25.57
N GLU A 168 -16.50 26.71 -24.98
CA GLU A 168 -16.75 25.56 -24.09
C GLU A 168 -16.51 24.22 -24.81
N GLN A 169 -16.90 24.11 -26.08
CA GLN A 169 -16.70 22.90 -26.87
C GLN A 169 -15.21 22.63 -27.18
N VAL A 170 -14.44 23.67 -27.48
CA VAL A 170 -12.98 23.57 -27.65
C VAL A 170 -12.31 23.14 -26.35
N SER A 171 -12.70 23.73 -25.21
CA SER A 171 -12.17 23.34 -23.90
C SER A 171 -12.49 21.88 -23.55
N LEU A 172 -13.72 21.42 -23.83
CA LEU A 172 -14.09 20.01 -23.64
C LEU A 172 -13.26 19.07 -24.51
N GLN A 173 -12.96 19.47 -25.76
CA GLN A 173 -12.12 18.69 -26.65
C GLN A 173 -10.68 18.61 -26.14
N GLN A 174 -10.10 19.73 -25.69
CA GLN A 174 -8.78 19.76 -25.07
C GLN A 174 -8.70 18.83 -23.86
N ASN A 175 -9.68 18.90 -22.95
CA ASN A 175 -9.74 18.03 -21.77
C ASN A 175 -9.81 16.53 -22.15
N ARG A 176 -10.56 16.17 -23.21
CA ARG A 176 -10.60 14.78 -23.71
C ARG A 176 -9.25 14.34 -24.27
N ASP A 177 -8.56 15.21 -25.01
CA ASP A 177 -7.27 14.90 -25.59
C ASP A 177 -6.17 14.81 -24.51
N GLU A 178 -6.24 15.62 -23.46
CA GLU A 178 -5.39 15.47 -22.29
C GLU A 178 -5.62 14.13 -21.56
N GLN A 179 -6.88 13.72 -21.38
CA GLN A 179 -7.18 12.40 -20.80
C GLN A 179 -6.63 11.27 -21.66
N ARG A 180 -6.72 11.37 -23.00
CA ARG A 180 -6.12 10.39 -23.91
C ARG A 180 -4.60 10.34 -23.77
N LYS A 181 -3.93 11.49 -23.72
CA LYS A 181 -2.48 11.56 -23.51
C LYS A 181 -2.07 10.95 -22.17
N LYS A 182 -2.81 11.24 -21.09
CA LYS A 182 -2.57 10.64 -19.77
C LYS A 182 -2.76 9.12 -19.81
N SER A 183 -3.80 8.63 -20.49
CA SER A 183 -4.03 7.19 -20.67
C SER A 183 -2.90 6.53 -21.43
N GLN A 184 -2.45 7.13 -22.55
CA GLN A 184 -1.34 6.62 -23.35
C GLN A 184 -0.04 6.54 -22.55
N LEU A 185 0.29 7.59 -21.80
CA LEU A 185 1.50 7.61 -20.97
C LEU A 185 1.47 6.54 -19.88
N LEU A 186 0.30 6.27 -19.30
CA LEU A 186 0.13 5.25 -18.28
C LEU A 186 0.23 3.83 -18.86
N GLU A 187 -0.31 3.62 -20.06
CA GLU A 187 -0.20 2.37 -20.83
C GLU A 187 1.25 2.10 -21.27
N GLU A 188 1.97 3.12 -21.76
CA GLU A 188 3.39 3.02 -22.10
C GLU A 188 4.25 2.65 -20.89
N LYS A 189 3.98 3.26 -19.73
CA LYS A 189 4.68 2.92 -18.48
C LYS A 189 4.44 1.46 -18.09
N GLN A 190 3.19 0.99 -18.15
CA GLN A 190 2.85 -0.40 -17.86
C GLN A 190 3.54 -1.37 -18.84
N LYS A 191 3.56 -1.02 -20.12
CA LYS A 191 4.25 -1.82 -21.14
C LYS A 191 5.74 -1.91 -20.88
N GLN A 192 6.39 -0.80 -20.51
CA GLN A 192 7.81 -0.78 -20.17
C GLN A 192 8.10 -1.68 -18.96
N GLU A 193 7.29 -1.61 -17.92
CA GLU A 193 7.42 -2.46 -16.73
C GLU A 193 7.24 -3.95 -17.07
N GLU A 194 6.28 -4.29 -17.93
CA GLU A 194 6.10 -5.67 -18.38
C GLU A 194 7.28 -6.17 -19.24
N GLU A 195 7.83 -5.31 -20.11
CA GLU A 195 9.04 -5.61 -20.89
C GLU A 195 10.26 -5.81 -20.00
N ASP A 196 10.46 -4.96 -18.98
CA ASP A 196 11.56 -5.08 -18.02
C ASP A 196 11.44 -6.38 -17.21
N ARG A 197 10.23 -6.74 -16.79
CA ARG A 197 9.95 -8.03 -16.13
C ARG A 197 10.28 -9.22 -17.03
N LYS A 198 9.94 -9.15 -18.32
CA LYS A 198 10.30 -10.20 -19.31
C LYS A 198 11.82 -10.29 -19.48
N ARG A 199 12.51 -9.16 -19.62
CA ARG A 199 13.98 -9.13 -19.73
C ARG A 199 14.66 -9.70 -18.49
N GLN A 200 14.16 -9.41 -17.30
CA GLN A 200 14.68 -9.98 -16.05
C GLN A 200 14.51 -11.51 -16.05
N MET A 201 13.33 -12.01 -16.37
CA MET A 201 13.08 -13.46 -16.46
C MET A 201 13.98 -14.14 -17.51
N GLU A 202 14.21 -13.50 -18.66
CA GLU A 202 15.13 -14.01 -19.67
C GLU A 202 16.59 -14.03 -19.19
N ASN A 203 17.04 -12.98 -18.52
CA ASN A 203 18.37 -12.92 -17.93
C ASN A 203 18.56 -13.97 -16.83
N GLU A 204 17.57 -14.18 -15.98
CA GLU A 204 17.60 -15.25 -14.97
C GLU A 204 17.73 -16.63 -15.61
N ARG A 205 16.98 -16.89 -16.69
CA ARG A 205 17.11 -18.14 -17.46
C ARG A 205 18.52 -18.33 -18.02
N LEU A 206 19.11 -17.27 -18.56
CA LEU A 206 20.49 -17.30 -19.07
C LEU A 206 21.50 -17.56 -17.95
N CYS A 207 21.38 -16.88 -16.81
CA CYS A 207 22.25 -17.07 -15.64
C CYS A 207 22.14 -18.48 -15.05
N VAL A 208 20.93 -19.04 -14.94
CA VAL A 208 20.74 -20.41 -14.45
C VAL A 208 21.34 -21.42 -15.44
N ASN A 209 21.20 -21.18 -16.74
CA ASN A 209 21.79 -22.02 -17.78
C ASN A 209 23.32 -21.98 -17.73
N SER A 210 23.93 -20.80 -17.64
CA SER A 210 25.38 -20.66 -17.53
C SER A 210 25.90 -21.32 -16.24
N ALA A 211 25.25 -21.09 -15.10
CA ALA A 211 25.63 -21.72 -13.84
C ALA A 211 25.48 -23.25 -13.86
N PHE A 212 24.57 -23.79 -14.68
CA PHE A 212 24.46 -25.23 -14.91
C PHE A 212 25.64 -25.76 -15.74
N LEU A 213 26.03 -25.07 -16.81
CA LEU A 213 27.19 -25.42 -17.62
C LEU A 213 28.50 -25.35 -16.82
N ASP A 214 28.70 -24.30 -16.01
CA ASP A 214 29.86 -24.17 -15.14
C ASP A 214 30.01 -25.35 -14.17
N ARG A 215 28.87 -25.82 -13.61
CA ARG A 215 28.85 -27.01 -12.73
C ARG A 215 29.22 -28.29 -13.50
N LEU A 216 28.82 -28.41 -14.77
CA LEU A 216 29.20 -29.54 -15.60
C LEU A 216 30.69 -29.50 -15.98
N GLU A 217 31.21 -28.33 -16.33
CA GLU A 217 32.63 -28.15 -16.66
C GLU A 217 33.52 -28.35 -15.44
N ALA A 218 33.14 -27.83 -14.27
CA ALA A 218 33.83 -28.09 -13.01
C ALA A 218 33.87 -29.59 -12.68
N ARG A 219 32.81 -30.34 -13.03
CA ARG A 219 32.74 -31.79 -12.86
C ARG A 219 33.53 -32.57 -13.92
N GLY A 220 33.69 -32.02 -15.13
CA GLY A 220 34.43 -32.62 -16.24
C GLY A 220 35.93 -32.28 -16.29
N SER A 221 36.36 -31.19 -15.66
CA SER A 221 37.74 -30.65 -15.73
C SER A 221 38.76 -31.34 -14.80
N GLY A 222 38.33 -32.28 -13.94
CA GLY A 222 39.26 -33.14 -13.20
C GLY A 222 40.27 -32.42 -12.30
N ARG A 223 40.07 -31.14 -11.98
CA ARG A 223 40.80 -30.48 -10.88
C ARG A 223 40.15 -30.89 -9.57
N VAL A 224 40.72 -31.94 -9.00
CA VAL A 224 40.60 -32.24 -7.58
C VAL A 224 41.12 -31.02 -6.82
N SER A 225 40.21 -30.22 -6.29
CA SER A 225 40.47 -29.42 -5.10
C SER A 225 39.46 -29.91 -4.08
N GLU A 226 40.01 -30.56 -3.06
CA GLU A 226 39.31 -31.08 -1.90
C GLU A 226 38.41 -30.00 -1.32
N LEU A 227 37.12 -30.32 -1.20
CA LEU A 227 36.40 -30.36 0.08
C LEU A 227 35.12 -31.22 -0.08
N LEU A 228 34.99 -32.16 0.86
CA LEU A 228 33.95 -33.18 1.07
C LEU A 228 32.53 -32.61 1.41
N PRO A 229 31.46 -33.43 1.49
CA PRO A 229 30.89 -34.35 0.50
C PRO A 229 29.39 -34.04 0.29
N CYS A 230 28.96 -33.71 -0.94
CA CYS A 230 27.53 -33.61 -1.25
C CYS A 230 27.02 -34.97 -1.72
N THR A 231 26.05 -35.52 -0.98
CA THR A 231 25.41 -36.80 -1.22
C THR A 231 24.82 -36.89 -2.62
N GLN A 232 25.31 -37.88 -3.34
CA GLN A 232 24.80 -38.41 -4.59
C GLN A 232 23.42 -39.03 -4.35
N GLU A 233 22.42 -38.68 -5.16
CA GLU A 233 21.39 -39.59 -5.70
C GLU A 233 20.62 -38.88 -6.82
N LEU A 234 20.40 -39.62 -7.90
CA LEU A 234 19.81 -39.22 -9.18
C LEU A 234 18.36 -38.76 -9.05
N GLY A 235 17.92 -37.86 -9.94
CA GLY A 235 16.49 -37.69 -10.21
C GLY A 235 16.13 -36.40 -10.94
N ASN A 236 16.53 -36.26 -12.20
CA ASN A 236 15.95 -35.27 -13.10
C ASN A 236 14.51 -35.69 -13.44
N VAL A 237 13.52 -34.96 -12.93
CA VAL A 237 12.16 -34.89 -13.47
C VAL A 237 11.92 -33.45 -13.85
N TRP A 238 11.68 -33.22 -15.15
CA TRP A 238 11.30 -31.92 -15.70
C TRP A 238 10.10 -31.35 -14.94
N GLN A 239 10.28 -30.23 -14.25
CA GLN A 239 9.17 -29.39 -13.83
C GLN A 239 9.21 -28.09 -14.62
N THR A 240 8.15 -27.92 -15.41
CA THR A 240 7.67 -26.63 -15.89
C THR A 240 7.13 -25.87 -14.68
N GLU A 241 7.84 -24.84 -14.23
CA GLU A 241 7.28 -23.76 -13.38
C GLU A 241 7.38 -22.47 -14.21
N GLU A 242 6.27 -21.83 -14.59
CA GLU A 242 5.52 -20.85 -13.79
C GLU A 242 6.45 -19.82 -13.11
N PRO A 243 6.58 -18.60 -13.66
CA PRO A 243 7.44 -17.58 -13.08
C PRO A 243 6.81 -17.00 -11.79
N GLN A 244 7.47 -17.22 -10.66
CA GLN A 244 7.37 -16.36 -9.49
C GLN A 244 8.60 -15.44 -9.43
N ASP A 245 8.35 -14.19 -9.08
CA ASP A 245 9.38 -13.20 -8.76
C ASP A 245 10.19 -13.58 -7.51
N PRO A 246 11.44 -13.07 -7.40
CA PRO A 246 12.46 -13.60 -6.51
C PRO A 246 12.52 -12.93 -5.13
N ALA A 247 12.53 -13.82 -4.14
CA ALA A 247 13.38 -13.85 -2.93
C ALA A 247 13.44 -12.64 -1.99
N SER A 248 13.08 -12.92 -0.73
CA SER A 248 14.02 -12.66 0.37
C SER A 248 14.58 -14.00 0.84
N SER A 249 15.88 -14.20 0.62
CA SER A 249 16.69 -15.17 1.36
C SER A 249 17.28 -14.50 2.61
N PRO A 250 17.73 -15.27 3.61
CA PRO A 250 17.83 -14.81 4.99
C PRO A 250 19.27 -14.85 5.55
N LEU A 251 19.38 -14.31 6.79
CA LEU A 251 20.31 -14.66 7.89
C LEU A 251 21.51 -13.71 8.13
N PRO A 252 22.15 -13.71 9.33
CA PRO A 252 21.64 -14.00 10.69
C PRO A 252 22.23 -13.11 11.83
N PHE A 253 21.76 -13.37 13.06
CA PHE A 253 22.44 -13.32 14.40
C PHE A 253 21.73 -12.43 15.46
N PRO A 254 22.09 -12.50 16.78
CA PRO A 254 21.39 -13.30 17.78
C PRO A 254 20.93 -12.48 19.03
N SER A 255 20.18 -13.14 19.92
CA SER A 255 19.97 -12.81 21.35
C SER A 255 19.33 -11.46 21.74
N GLN A 256 18.13 -11.61 22.30
CA GLN A 256 17.49 -10.85 23.40
C GLN A 256 17.98 -9.41 23.69
N LEU A 257 17.03 -8.46 23.67
CA LEU A 257 16.65 -7.61 24.82
C LEU A 257 15.36 -6.85 24.49
N GLN A 258 14.45 -6.75 25.46
CA GLN A 258 13.35 -5.79 25.46
C GLN A 258 13.93 -4.37 25.53
N THR A 259 13.47 -3.42 24.72
CA THR A 259 13.39 -2.00 25.14
C THR A 259 12.36 -1.26 24.30
N ASP A 260 11.53 -0.49 24.98
CA ASP A 260 10.52 0.43 24.45
C ASP A 260 11.11 1.56 23.58
N SER A 261 10.24 2.19 22.78
CA SER A 261 10.28 3.60 22.35
C SER A 261 10.93 3.97 20.99
N ALA A 262 10.16 4.70 20.18
CA ALA A 262 10.55 5.66 19.13
C ALA A 262 11.42 5.14 17.95
N ALA A 263 10.80 4.66 16.86
CA ALA A 263 11.51 4.26 15.63
C ALA A 263 10.86 4.82 14.34
N GLU A 264 10.20 5.97 14.42
CA GLU A 264 9.66 6.68 13.24
C GLU A 264 10.59 7.82 12.76
N GLU A 265 11.70 8.09 13.46
CA GLU A 265 12.67 9.16 13.11
C GLU A 265 13.99 8.62 12.50
N ASP A 266 14.34 7.35 12.69
CA ASP A 266 15.64 6.78 12.28
C ASP A 266 15.79 6.63 10.76
N THR A 267 14.69 6.35 10.04
CA THR A 267 14.72 6.17 8.58
C THR A 267 15.06 7.47 7.82
N ASP A 268 14.69 8.62 8.36
CA ASP A 268 15.04 9.92 7.76
C ASP A 268 16.51 10.29 8.04
N ILE A 269 17.05 9.90 9.20
CA ILE A 269 18.45 10.15 9.59
C ILE A 269 19.41 9.35 8.69
N GLU A 270 19.15 8.06 8.49
CA GLU A 270 20.02 7.17 7.69
C GLU A 270 20.08 7.59 6.21
N TRP A 271 18.95 8.04 5.65
CA TRP A 271 18.89 8.57 4.29
C TRP A 271 19.71 9.86 4.13
N VAL A 272 19.64 10.76 5.11
CA VAL A 272 20.41 12.01 5.11
C VAL A 272 21.91 11.75 5.23
N VAL A 273 22.33 10.84 6.10
CA VAL A 273 23.73 10.41 6.25
C VAL A 273 24.25 9.82 4.94
N MET A 274 23.49 8.93 4.30
CA MET A 274 23.88 8.31 3.03
C MET A 274 24.03 9.33 1.90
N LYS A 275 23.17 10.35 1.86
CA LYS A 275 23.24 11.45 0.90
C LYS A 275 24.44 12.38 1.15
N LEU A 276 24.78 12.65 2.40
CA LEU A 276 25.97 13.42 2.77
C LEU A 276 27.27 12.64 2.50
N GLN A 277 27.30 11.33 2.75
CA GLN A 277 28.43 10.45 2.45
C GLN A 277 28.77 10.44 0.95
N THR A 278 27.75 10.58 0.10
CA THR A 278 27.91 10.68 -1.36
C THR A 278 28.55 12.00 -1.79
N LYS A 279 28.36 13.08 -1.01
CA LYS A 279 28.91 14.42 -1.28
C LYS A 279 30.26 14.66 -0.60
N PHE A 280 30.46 14.06 0.57
CA PHE A 280 31.63 14.19 1.41
C PHE A 280 32.23 12.80 1.66
N SER A 281 32.76 12.19 0.60
CA SER A 281 33.33 10.82 0.65
C SER A 281 34.54 10.69 1.57
N TYR A 282 35.16 11.81 1.92
CA TYR A 282 36.29 11.91 2.84
C TYR A 282 35.89 12.03 4.32
N CYS A 283 34.61 12.24 4.62
CA CYS A 283 34.11 12.30 5.99
C CYS A 283 33.76 10.90 6.50
N GLU A 284 34.18 10.59 7.72
CA GLU A 284 33.82 9.33 8.39
C GLU A 284 32.32 9.27 8.65
N ARG A 285 31.73 8.09 8.49
CA ARG A 285 30.29 7.90 8.62
C ARG A 285 29.77 8.28 10.01
N GLU A 286 30.49 7.90 11.06
CA GLU A 286 30.13 8.19 12.45
C GLU A 286 30.11 9.70 12.73
N PHE A 287 30.98 10.46 12.05
CA PHE A 287 31.01 11.92 12.14
C PHE A 287 29.78 12.55 11.46
N LEU A 288 29.39 12.04 10.28
CA LEU A 288 28.18 12.48 9.59
C LEU A 288 26.91 12.15 10.38
N GLU A 289 26.84 10.97 10.99
CA GLU A 289 25.73 10.56 11.87
C GLU A 289 25.59 11.49 13.07
N SER A 290 26.70 11.89 13.70
CA SER A 290 26.72 12.84 14.81
C SER A 290 26.19 14.22 14.39
N ILE A 291 26.58 14.71 13.21
CA ILE A 291 26.11 16.01 12.70
C ILE A 291 24.63 15.95 12.33
N VAL A 292 24.18 14.88 11.66
CA VAL A 292 22.78 14.72 11.27
C VAL A 292 21.88 14.56 12.50
N SER A 293 22.36 13.87 13.53
CA SER A 293 21.68 13.75 14.83
C SER A 293 21.57 15.11 15.53
N GLN A 294 22.63 15.93 15.50
CA GLN A 294 22.60 17.30 16.03
C GLN A 294 21.65 18.22 15.25
N CYS A 295 21.41 17.91 13.97
CA CYS A 295 20.50 18.66 13.09
C CYS A 295 19.08 18.08 13.04
N ASN A 296 18.71 17.15 13.95
CA ASN A 296 17.41 16.47 13.99
C ASN A 296 17.00 15.89 12.61
N GLY A 297 17.95 15.31 11.86
CA GLY A 297 17.66 14.74 10.54
C GLY A 297 17.51 15.77 9.40
N ASN A 298 17.82 17.05 9.60
CA ASN A 298 17.71 18.06 8.54
C ASN A 298 18.97 18.09 7.65
N TYR A 299 18.83 17.60 6.41
CA TYR A 299 19.90 17.56 5.41
C TYR A 299 20.55 18.93 5.13
N GLN A 300 19.74 19.99 5.00
CA GLN A 300 20.26 21.28 4.56
C GLN A 300 21.15 21.91 5.64
N GLN A 301 20.73 21.79 6.90
CA GLN A 301 21.48 22.31 8.04
C GLN A 301 22.77 21.52 8.28
N ALA A 302 22.73 20.19 8.13
CA ALA A 302 23.93 19.35 8.20
C ALA A 302 24.91 19.61 7.04
N TYR A 303 24.40 19.85 5.83
CA TYR A 303 25.21 20.20 4.67
C TYR A 303 25.94 21.53 4.84
N ASP A 304 25.26 22.55 5.38
CA ASP A 304 25.86 23.87 5.60
C ASP A 304 26.96 23.84 6.68
N LEU A 305 26.86 22.95 7.67
CA LEU A 305 27.89 22.74 8.70
C LEU A 305 29.14 22.01 8.17
N LEU A 306 28.99 21.22 7.10
CA LEU A 306 30.07 20.46 6.47
C LEU A 306 30.76 21.22 5.32
N ASN A 307 30.14 22.31 4.85
CA ASN A 307 30.58 23.08 3.69
C ASN A 307 31.34 24.39 4.08
N VAL A 308 32.05 24.37 5.20
CA VAL A 308 32.88 25.47 5.70
C VAL A 308 34.31 25.36 5.19
#